data_AF-A0A3B3RJ35-F1
#
_entry.id   AF-A0A3B3RJ35-F1
#
_cell.length_a   1.000
_cell.length_b   1.000
_cell.length_c   1.000
_cell.angle_alpha   90.00
_cell.angle_beta   90.00
_cell.angle_gamma   90.00
#
_symmetry.space_group_name_H-M   'P 1'
#
loop_
_entity.id
_entity.type
_entity.pdbx_description
1 polymer ?
#
loop_
_entity_poly.entity_id
_entity_poly.type
_entity_poly.pdbx_seq_one_letter_code
_entity_poly.pdbx_strand_id
1 'polypeptide(L)'
;LCDITRKLLLVSTGPHRNHPLSTAPHRNHGLSRGPHRSHSLSTGPHRNHPLSTGPHRNHSVSTGPHRSHGLSRRPHRNHAFSTGPHSNHAFSTGPHRNHTVCQGLTEATPSLQGLTETTPSLQGLTKTTPSLQGLTEATPSLQGLTEATPSLQGLTEATPSLQGLTEATPSLQGLTEATLSLQGLIEATPSLQGLTETTLSLQGLTEATPSLQGLTEATPSLQGLTEATLSLQGLTEATLSLQGRTEDTPSLQGLTEATLSLQGLIEATHSLQGLIEATLSLQGLIEATHSLQGLTEVTRSLQGLIEATHSL
;
A
#
# COMPACT_ATOMS: atom_id res chain seq x y z
N LEU A 1 23.37 -8.69 -34.44
CA LEU A 1 24.16 -7.49 -34.09
C LEU A 1 24.79 -7.73 -32.72
N CYS A 2 26.11 -7.60 -32.60
CA CYS A 2 26.82 -7.74 -31.31
C CYS A 2 26.39 -6.62 -30.36
N ASP A 3 25.73 -6.99 -29.26
CA ASP A 3 25.36 -6.07 -28.19
C ASP A 3 26.59 -5.84 -27.30
N ILE A 4 27.40 -4.81 -27.61
CA ILE A 4 28.55 -4.43 -26.78
C ILE A 4 28.01 -3.72 -25.53
N THR A 5 27.53 -4.50 -24.56
CA THR A 5 27.20 -3.96 -23.24
C THR A 5 28.49 -3.53 -22.55
N ARG A 6 28.69 -2.22 -22.37
CA ARG A 6 29.88 -1.69 -21.69
C ARG A 6 29.77 -2.00 -20.19
N LYS A 7 30.70 -2.79 -19.65
CA LYS A 7 30.78 -3.09 -18.21
C LYS A 7 31.72 -2.09 -17.55
N LEU A 8 31.20 -1.23 -16.68
CA LEU A 8 31.97 -0.24 -15.93
C LEU A 8 32.11 -0.72 -14.48
N LEU A 9 33.36 -0.88 -14.05
CA LEU A 9 33.72 -1.22 -12.67
C LEU A 9 34.35 0.02 -12.04
N LEU A 10 33.72 0.54 -10.99
CA LEU A 10 34.17 1.73 -10.29
C LEU A 10 34.42 1.35 -8.83
N VAL A 11 35.69 1.36 -8.43
CA VAL A 11 36.10 1.10 -7.04
C VAL A 11 36.70 2.39 -6.48
N SER A 12 36.09 2.93 -5.42
CA SER A 12 36.60 4.12 -4.75
C SER A 12 36.67 3.94 -3.25
N THR A 13 37.83 4.23 -2.69
CA THR A 13 38.15 4.12 -1.26
C THR A 13 38.08 5.46 -0.52
N GLY A 14 38.08 6.59 -1.24
CA GLY A 14 38.03 7.94 -0.67
C GLY A 14 36.74 8.71 -0.99
N PRO A 15 36.58 9.92 -0.42
CA PRO A 15 35.48 10.81 -0.75
C PRO A 15 35.48 11.18 -2.23
N HIS A 16 34.35 11.01 -2.92
CA HIS A 16 34.28 11.36 -4.34
C HIS A 16 32.86 11.71 -4.80
N ARG A 17 32.77 12.41 -5.93
CA ARG A 17 31.52 12.75 -6.60
C ARG A 17 31.55 12.24 -8.04
N ASN A 18 30.51 11.53 -8.45
CA ASN A 18 30.41 10.98 -9.80
C ASN A 18 29.18 11.53 -10.52
N HIS A 19 29.35 11.86 -11.79
CA HIS A 19 28.29 12.35 -12.67
C HIS A 19 28.21 11.50 -13.95
N PRO A 20 27.92 10.19 -13.86
CA PRO A 20 27.89 9.34 -15.04
C PRO A 20 26.72 9.74 -15.95
N LEU A 21 27.04 10.02 -17.22
CA LEU A 21 26.10 10.19 -18.31
C LEU A 21 26.30 9.03 -19.29
N SER A 22 25.22 8.31 -19.61
CA SER A 22 25.30 7.24 -20.60
C SER A 22 24.06 7.21 -21.48
N THR A 23 24.29 7.16 -22.79
CA THR A 23 23.25 7.07 -23.82
C THR A 23 23.17 5.67 -24.44
N ALA A 24 24.14 4.80 -24.14
CA ALA A 24 24.23 3.44 -24.68
C ALA A 24 23.94 2.37 -23.61
N PRO A 25 23.60 1.13 -24.02
CA PRO A 25 23.45 0.01 -23.11
C PRO A 25 24.69 -0.21 -22.24
N HIS A 26 24.53 -0.22 -20.93
CA HIS A 26 25.67 -0.39 -20.03
C HIS A 26 25.31 -1.04 -18.69
N ARG A 27 26.32 -1.62 -18.04
CA ARG A 27 26.20 -2.26 -16.74
C ARG A 27 27.24 -1.70 -15.78
N ASN A 28 26.79 -1.13 -14.67
CA ASN A 28 27.66 -0.55 -13.65
C ASN A 28 27.74 -1.45 -12.43
N HIS A 29 28.97 -1.74 -12.00
CA HIS A 29 29.28 -2.34 -10.71
C HIS A 29 30.11 -1.32 -9.92
N GLY A 30 29.48 -0.66 -8.97
CA GLY A 30 30.13 0.33 -8.11
C GLY A 30 30.42 -0.25 -6.74
N LEU A 31 31.69 -0.24 -6.32
CA LEU A 31 32.07 -0.51 -4.94
C LEU A 31 32.60 0.79 -4.33
N SER A 32 31.91 1.31 -3.32
CA SER A 32 32.39 2.49 -2.61
C SER A 32 32.50 2.27 -1.11
N ARG A 33 33.70 2.51 -0.59
CA ARG A 33 34.02 2.42 0.84
C ARG A 33 34.04 3.77 1.55
N GLY A 34 34.32 4.86 0.82
CA GLY A 34 34.29 6.22 1.34
C GLY A 34 32.94 6.93 1.15
N PRO A 35 32.75 8.11 1.78
CA PRO A 35 31.57 8.93 1.55
C PRO A 35 31.45 9.33 0.08
N HIS A 36 30.27 9.23 -0.55
CA HIS A 36 30.16 9.62 -1.95
C HIS A 36 28.80 10.20 -2.34
N ARG A 37 28.81 11.00 -3.41
CA ARG A 37 27.59 11.53 -4.02
C ARG A 37 27.58 11.19 -5.50
N SER A 38 26.50 10.58 -5.98
CA SER A 38 26.34 10.29 -7.40
C SER A 38 25.13 11.01 -7.99
N HIS A 39 25.28 11.48 -9.23
CA HIS A 39 24.20 12.01 -10.06
C HIS A 39 24.26 11.34 -11.42
N SER A 40 23.38 10.37 -11.63
CA SER A 40 23.37 9.52 -12.81
C SER A 40 22.28 9.98 -13.76
N LEU A 41 22.61 10.14 -15.04
CA LEU A 41 21.63 10.30 -16.11
C LEU A 41 21.84 9.19 -17.14
N SER A 42 20.82 8.38 -17.37
CA SER A 42 20.86 7.33 -18.38
C SER A 42 19.65 7.39 -19.29
N THR A 43 19.90 7.42 -20.60
CA THR A 43 18.83 7.35 -21.60
C THR A 43 18.74 5.98 -22.28
N GLY A 44 19.79 5.16 -22.19
CA GLY A 44 19.82 3.79 -22.68
C GLY A 44 19.43 2.75 -21.62
N PRO A 45 19.17 1.49 -22.03
CA PRO A 45 18.95 0.37 -21.12
C PRO A 45 20.15 0.18 -20.19
N HIS A 46 19.94 0.07 -18.88
CA HIS A 46 21.07 -0.09 -17.97
C HIS A 46 20.78 -0.88 -16.70
N ARG A 47 21.84 -1.52 -16.19
CA ARG A 47 21.79 -2.28 -14.93
C ARG A 47 22.84 -1.77 -13.94
N ASN A 48 22.40 -1.42 -12.74
CA ASN A 48 23.28 -0.91 -11.69
C ASN A 48 23.32 -1.87 -10.50
N HIS A 49 24.53 -2.20 -10.03
CA HIS A 49 24.76 -2.99 -8.83
C HIS A 49 25.67 -2.23 -7.86
N PRO A 50 25.20 -1.14 -7.23
CA PRO A 50 25.99 -0.40 -6.26
C PRO A 50 26.06 -1.17 -4.94
N LEU A 51 27.29 -1.35 -4.45
CA LEU A 51 27.59 -1.79 -3.10
C LEU A 51 28.30 -0.64 -2.40
N SER A 52 27.66 -0.09 -1.37
CA SER A 52 28.26 0.94 -0.56
C SER A 52 28.39 0.54 0.90
N THR A 53 29.57 0.80 1.43
CA THR A 53 29.88 0.62 2.86
C THR A 53 30.18 1.95 3.55
N GLY A 54 30.15 3.06 2.80
CA GLY A 54 30.30 4.44 3.29
C GLY A 54 28.98 5.23 3.19
N PRO A 55 28.85 6.37 3.88
CA PRO A 55 27.66 7.22 3.75
C PRO A 55 27.51 7.76 2.33
N HIS A 56 26.31 7.76 1.74
CA HIS A 56 26.18 8.21 0.36
C HIS A 56 24.84 8.81 -0.02
N ARG A 57 24.85 9.61 -1.09
CA ARG A 57 23.64 10.21 -1.65
C ARG A 57 23.60 10.03 -3.16
N ASN A 58 22.57 9.35 -3.66
CA ASN A 58 22.40 9.09 -5.09
C ASN A 58 21.19 9.84 -5.62
N HIS A 59 21.38 10.48 -6.76
CA HIS A 59 20.32 11.02 -7.61
C HIS A 59 20.42 10.29 -8.95
N SER A 60 19.35 9.64 -9.39
CA SER A 60 19.33 8.93 -10.67
C SER A 60 18.12 9.32 -11.48
N VAL A 61 18.35 9.72 -12.73
CA VAL A 61 17.33 9.98 -13.72
C VAL A 61 17.51 8.95 -14.84
N SER A 62 16.47 8.18 -15.12
CA SER A 62 16.46 7.19 -16.20
C SER A 62 15.27 7.41 -17.13
N THR A 63 15.53 7.45 -18.43
CA THR A 63 14.46 7.43 -19.45
C THR A 63 14.38 6.10 -20.20
N GLY A 64 15.41 5.26 -20.08
CA GLY A 64 15.44 3.90 -20.65
C GLY A 64 15.08 2.83 -19.61
N PRO A 65 14.92 1.57 -20.04
CA PRO A 65 14.72 0.44 -19.12
C PRO A 65 15.85 0.34 -18.09
N HIS A 66 15.50 0.21 -16.81
CA HIS A 66 16.45 0.24 -15.72
C HIS A 66 16.20 -0.88 -14.71
N ARG A 67 17.29 -1.54 -14.30
CA ARG A 67 17.29 -2.44 -13.14
C ARG A 67 18.40 -2.06 -12.16
N SER A 68 18.07 -1.81 -10.90
CA SER A 68 19.05 -1.59 -9.85
C SER A 68 18.94 -2.61 -8.72
N HIS A 69 20.08 -3.14 -8.30
CA HIS A 69 20.20 -3.95 -7.09
C HIS A 69 21.20 -3.28 -6.16
N GLY A 70 20.69 -2.48 -5.23
CA GLY A 70 21.50 -1.70 -4.29
C GLY A 70 21.64 -2.39 -2.94
N LEU A 71 22.88 -2.51 -2.48
CA LEU A 71 23.19 -3.00 -1.13
C LEU A 71 23.99 -1.93 -0.37
N SER A 72 23.52 -1.58 0.82
CA SER A 72 24.18 -0.57 1.62
C SER A 72 24.17 -0.88 3.12
N ARG A 73 25.28 -0.54 3.78
CA ARG A 73 25.51 -0.82 5.21
C ARG A 73 25.67 0.41 6.09
N ARG A 74 25.59 1.62 5.51
CA ARG A 74 25.78 2.90 6.22
C ARG A 74 24.72 3.93 5.80
N PRO A 75 24.59 5.06 6.53
CA PRO A 75 23.55 6.04 6.26
C PRO A 75 23.55 6.51 4.81
N HIS A 76 22.43 6.39 4.11
CA HIS A 76 22.34 6.86 2.73
C HIS A 76 20.99 7.45 2.36
N ARG A 77 20.94 8.14 1.21
CA ARG A 77 19.70 8.73 0.68
C ARG A 77 19.65 8.57 -0.83
N ASN A 78 18.59 7.95 -1.33
CA ASN A 78 18.37 7.74 -2.75
C ASN A 78 17.18 8.57 -3.25
N HIS A 79 17.38 9.22 -4.38
CA HIS A 79 16.36 9.93 -5.15
C HIS A 79 16.40 9.38 -6.58
N ALA A 80 15.37 8.66 -6.98
CA ALA A 80 15.28 8.07 -8.31
C ALA A 80 14.05 8.63 -9.06
N PHE A 81 14.24 8.99 -10.32
CA PHE A 81 13.17 9.35 -11.25
C PHE A 81 13.31 8.48 -12.50
N SER A 82 12.25 7.76 -12.87
CA SER A 82 12.24 6.88 -14.05
C SER A 82 11.03 7.13 -14.94
N THR A 83 11.26 7.25 -16.24
CA THR A 83 10.21 7.23 -17.28
C THR A 83 10.31 6.04 -18.23
N GLY A 84 11.28 5.14 -18.01
CA GLY A 84 11.39 3.83 -18.66
C GLY A 84 11.15 2.66 -17.68
N PRO A 85 10.83 1.44 -18.18
CA PRO A 85 10.49 0.29 -17.34
C PRO A 85 11.48 0.09 -16.19
N HIS A 86 10.99 -0.07 -14.96
CA HIS A 86 11.82 0.08 -13.77
C HIS A 86 11.62 -1.05 -12.75
N SER A 87 12.71 -1.72 -12.39
CA SER A 87 12.77 -2.66 -11.28
C SER A 87 13.93 -2.30 -10.35
N ASN A 88 13.63 -1.96 -9.11
CA ASN A 88 14.65 -1.64 -8.11
C ASN A 88 14.53 -2.57 -6.92
N HIS A 89 15.61 -3.26 -6.59
CA HIS A 89 15.76 -4.01 -5.34
C HIS A 89 16.78 -3.29 -4.47
N ALA A 90 16.35 -2.71 -3.36
CA ALA A 90 17.26 -2.08 -2.42
C ALA A 90 17.18 -2.73 -1.05
N PHE A 91 18.34 -3.08 -0.50
CA PHE A 91 18.46 -3.60 0.86
C PHE A 91 19.44 -2.73 1.66
N SER A 92 18.98 -2.26 2.81
CA SER A 92 19.79 -1.51 3.77
C SER A 92 19.84 -2.20 5.12
N THR A 93 20.96 -2.02 5.82
CA THR A 93 21.14 -2.41 7.23
C THR A 93 21.42 -1.21 8.14
N GLY A 94 21.45 0.01 7.58
CA GLY A 94 21.61 1.26 8.32
C GLY A 94 20.52 2.29 7.96
N PRO A 95 20.50 3.47 8.61
CA PRO A 95 19.47 4.49 8.40
C PRO A 95 19.38 4.87 6.92
N HIS A 96 18.19 4.73 6.32
CA HIS A 96 18.04 4.93 4.88
C HIS A 96 16.71 5.55 4.49
N ARG A 97 16.78 6.61 3.68
CA ARG A 97 15.62 7.24 3.06
C ARG A 97 15.62 7.03 1.55
N ASN A 98 14.55 6.45 1.02
CA ASN A 98 14.39 6.26 -0.42
C ASN A 98 13.16 6.99 -0.94
N HIS A 99 13.39 7.87 -1.92
CA HIS A 99 12.34 8.54 -2.67
C HIS A 99 12.48 8.11 -4.13
N THR A 100 11.46 7.42 -4.66
CA THR A 100 11.46 6.91 -6.04
C THR A 100 10.21 7.38 -6.73
N VAL A 101 10.34 7.96 -7.92
CA VAL A 101 9.23 8.40 -8.76
C VAL A 101 9.29 7.66 -10.10
N CYS A 102 8.20 7.03 -10.50
CA CYS A 102 8.07 6.35 -11.79
C CYS A 102 6.84 6.87 -12.54
N GLN A 103 7.01 7.21 -13.83
CA GLN A 103 5.93 7.73 -14.68
C GLN A 103 5.91 7.09 -16.07
N GLY A 104 4.73 6.77 -16.60
CA GLY A 104 4.54 6.42 -18.02
C GLY A 104 5.18 5.10 -18.47
N LEU A 105 5.27 4.12 -17.58
CA LEU A 105 5.84 2.79 -17.84
C LEU A 105 4.76 1.77 -18.15
N THR A 106 5.14 0.65 -18.75
CA THR A 106 4.29 -0.55 -18.75
C THR A 106 4.22 -1.12 -17.32
N GLU A 107 5.37 -1.39 -16.70
CA GLU A 107 5.40 -2.08 -15.40
C GLU A 107 6.44 -1.52 -14.43
N ALA A 108 6.14 -1.57 -13.13
CA ALA A 108 7.08 -1.26 -12.05
C ALA A 108 6.98 -2.23 -10.87
N THR A 109 8.12 -2.79 -10.45
CA THR A 109 8.22 -3.80 -9.38
C THR A 109 9.32 -3.46 -8.36
N PRO A 110 9.23 -2.32 -7.65
CA PRO A 110 10.23 -1.97 -6.64
C PRO A 110 10.09 -2.87 -5.40
N SER A 111 11.21 -3.35 -4.89
CA SER A 111 11.31 -4.14 -3.67
C SER A 111 12.31 -3.47 -2.73
N LEU A 112 11.85 -3.00 -1.57
CA LEU A 112 12.67 -2.27 -0.61
C LEU A 112 12.62 -2.94 0.77
N GLN A 113 13.79 -3.15 1.37
CA GLN A 113 13.90 -3.82 2.66
C GLN A 113 14.91 -3.14 3.59
N GLY A 114 14.56 -3.06 4.88
CA GLY A 114 15.47 -2.60 5.94
C GLY A 114 15.81 -1.11 5.87
N LEU A 115 14.93 -0.30 5.27
CA LEU A 115 15.08 1.16 5.20
C LEU A 115 14.35 1.80 6.40
N THR A 116 14.74 3.02 6.77
CA THR A 116 14.00 3.76 7.81
C THR A 116 12.73 4.37 7.25
N GLU A 117 12.81 5.02 6.08
CA GLU A 117 11.67 5.70 5.46
C GLU A 117 11.66 5.46 3.95
N THR A 118 10.47 5.25 3.38
CA THR A 118 10.29 5.12 1.94
C THR A 118 9.03 5.83 1.45
N THR A 119 9.15 6.54 0.34
CA THR A 119 8.03 7.30 -0.26
C THR A 119 7.98 7.07 -1.79
N PRO A 120 7.71 5.84 -2.27
CA PRO A 120 7.63 5.60 -3.71
C PRO A 120 6.35 6.22 -4.30
N SER A 121 6.48 6.92 -5.41
CA SER A 121 5.36 7.49 -6.17
C SER A 121 5.33 6.89 -7.57
N LEU A 122 4.31 6.10 -7.90
CA LEU A 122 4.16 5.46 -9.22
C LEU A 122 2.89 5.99 -9.92
N GLN A 123 3.02 6.48 -11.15
CA GLN A 123 1.91 7.09 -11.88
C GLN A 123 1.83 6.65 -13.34
N GLY A 124 0.62 6.46 -13.86
CA GLY A 124 0.37 6.22 -15.29
C GLY A 124 1.00 4.92 -15.80
N LEU A 125 0.97 3.86 -15.00
CA LEU A 125 1.53 2.54 -15.34
C LEU A 125 0.42 1.53 -15.62
N THR A 126 0.67 0.52 -16.45
CA THR A 126 -0.35 -0.55 -16.62
C THR A 126 -0.40 -1.45 -15.39
N LYS A 127 0.75 -1.87 -14.86
CA LYS A 127 0.80 -2.77 -13.69
C LYS A 127 1.89 -2.39 -12.70
N THR A 128 1.57 -2.46 -11.39
CA THR A 128 2.56 -2.23 -10.33
C THR A 128 2.47 -3.22 -9.20
N THR A 129 3.63 -3.69 -8.73
CA THR A 129 3.71 -4.66 -7.61
C THR A 129 4.82 -4.27 -6.62
N PRO A 130 4.72 -3.11 -5.94
CA PRO A 130 5.73 -2.70 -4.98
C PRO A 130 5.71 -3.59 -3.73
N SER A 131 6.88 -3.99 -3.23
CA SER A 131 7.04 -4.80 -2.02
C SER A 131 7.94 -4.09 -1.02
N LEU A 132 7.42 -3.80 0.18
CA LEU A 132 8.10 -3.04 1.22
C LEU A 132 8.13 -3.86 2.52
N GLN A 133 9.33 -4.13 3.05
CA GLN A 133 9.48 -5.02 4.21
C GLN A 133 10.45 -4.49 5.27
N GLY A 134 10.06 -4.63 6.55
CA GLY A 134 10.96 -4.36 7.68
C GLY A 134 11.41 -2.90 7.72
N LEU A 135 10.47 -1.97 7.51
CA LEU A 135 10.70 -0.53 7.48
C LEU A 135 10.15 0.14 8.75
N THR A 136 10.67 1.29 9.13
CA THR A 136 9.99 2.10 10.15
C THR A 136 8.75 2.74 9.57
N GLU A 137 8.88 3.45 8.44
CA GLU A 137 7.79 4.19 7.82
C GLU A 137 7.74 3.95 6.29
N ALA A 138 6.53 3.77 5.75
CA ALA A 138 6.30 3.70 4.31
C ALA A 138 5.06 4.46 3.86
N THR A 139 5.24 5.37 2.89
CA THR A 139 4.16 6.21 2.36
C THR A 139 4.07 6.09 0.82
N PRO A 140 3.72 4.89 0.28
CA PRO A 140 3.62 4.69 -1.16
C PRO A 140 2.38 5.38 -1.75
N SER A 141 2.55 6.07 -2.87
CA SER A 141 1.46 6.71 -3.63
C SER A 141 1.37 6.14 -5.04
N LEU A 142 0.21 5.59 -5.41
CA LEU A 142 -0.04 4.99 -6.72
C LEU A 142 -1.23 5.68 -7.40
N GLN A 143 -1.07 6.16 -8.64
CA GLN A 143 -2.12 6.93 -9.30
C GLN A 143 -2.27 6.60 -10.79
N GLY A 144 -3.52 6.51 -11.25
CA GLY A 144 -3.83 6.38 -12.69
C GLY A 144 -3.27 5.09 -13.28
N LEU A 145 -3.44 3.96 -12.58
CA LEU A 145 -2.92 2.65 -13.01
C LEU A 145 -4.04 1.74 -13.47
N THR A 146 -3.75 0.73 -14.29
CA THR A 146 -4.75 -0.34 -14.51
C THR A 146 -4.79 -1.25 -13.30
N GLU A 147 -3.65 -1.78 -12.87
CA GLU A 147 -3.59 -2.74 -11.75
C GLU A 147 -2.48 -2.37 -10.75
N ALA A 148 -2.79 -2.45 -9.45
CA ALA A 148 -1.81 -2.29 -8.39
C ALA A 148 -1.95 -3.32 -7.27
N THR A 149 -0.84 -4.00 -6.96
CA THR A 149 -0.78 -5.03 -5.92
C THR A 149 0.36 -4.75 -4.92
N PRO A 150 0.29 -3.63 -4.15
CA PRO A 150 1.32 -3.31 -3.17
C PRO A 150 1.30 -4.28 -1.98
N SER A 151 2.47 -4.71 -1.53
CA SER A 151 2.64 -5.55 -0.34
C SER A 151 3.55 -4.86 0.68
N LEU A 152 3.04 -4.69 1.90
CA LEU A 152 3.73 -4.06 3.02
C LEU A 152 3.76 -5.01 4.22
N GLN A 153 4.95 -5.36 4.71
CA GLN A 153 5.10 -6.33 5.80
C GLN A 153 6.10 -5.91 6.88
N GLY A 154 5.69 -6.04 8.15
CA GLY A 154 6.58 -5.85 9.30
C GLY A 154 7.07 -4.41 9.43
N LEU A 155 6.16 -3.43 9.30
CA LEU A 155 6.48 -2.01 9.45
C LEU A 155 6.01 -1.47 10.80
N THR A 156 6.59 -0.36 11.25
CA THR A 156 5.98 0.40 12.36
C THR A 156 4.77 1.16 11.83
N GLU A 157 4.94 1.94 10.77
CA GLU A 157 3.88 2.77 10.19
C GLU A 157 3.80 2.61 8.67
N ALA A 158 2.58 2.51 8.14
CA ALA A 158 2.34 2.59 6.70
C ALA A 158 1.13 3.45 6.33
N THR A 159 1.31 4.34 5.36
CA THR A 159 0.27 5.21 4.83
C THR A 159 0.12 5.12 3.29
N PRO A 160 -0.23 3.93 2.75
CA PRO A 160 -0.46 3.76 1.32
C PRO A 160 -1.69 4.54 0.80
N SER A 161 -1.52 5.24 -0.32
CA SER A 161 -2.60 5.92 -1.04
C SER A 161 -2.68 5.47 -2.50
N LEU A 162 -3.85 4.99 -2.94
CA LEU A 162 -4.09 4.59 -4.33
C LEU A 162 -5.29 5.35 -4.91
N GLN A 163 -5.14 5.95 -6.10
CA GLN A 163 -6.18 6.80 -6.69
C GLN A 163 -6.35 6.62 -8.19
N GLY A 164 -7.59 6.42 -8.64
CA GLY A 164 -7.92 6.35 -10.07
C GLY A 164 -7.39 5.09 -10.74
N LEU A 165 -7.61 3.91 -10.13
CA LEU A 165 -7.18 2.63 -10.70
C LEU A 165 -8.36 1.82 -11.22
N THR A 166 -8.12 0.88 -12.14
CA THR A 166 -9.13 -0.15 -12.43
C THR A 166 -9.21 -1.14 -11.27
N GLU A 167 -8.07 -1.73 -10.87
CA GLU A 167 -8.02 -2.76 -9.85
C GLU A 167 -6.90 -2.47 -8.83
N ALA A 168 -7.21 -2.64 -7.54
CA ALA A 168 -6.21 -2.59 -6.48
C ALA A 168 -6.36 -3.71 -5.45
N THR A 169 -5.27 -4.42 -5.20
CA THR A 169 -5.22 -5.54 -4.24
C THR A 169 -4.08 -5.33 -3.21
N PRO A 170 -4.16 -4.26 -2.37
CA PRO A 170 -3.12 -3.98 -1.39
C PRO A 170 -3.14 -5.01 -0.24
N SER A 171 -1.96 -5.45 0.18
CA SER A 171 -1.77 -6.35 1.32
C SER A 171 -0.87 -5.72 2.38
N LEU A 172 -1.36 -5.61 3.61
CA LEU A 172 -0.62 -5.10 4.77
C LEU A 172 -0.62 -6.13 5.90
N GLN A 173 0.57 -6.52 6.37
CA GLN A 173 0.72 -7.55 7.38
C GLN A 173 1.72 -7.21 8.48
N GLY A 174 1.33 -7.39 9.74
CA GLY A 174 2.23 -7.27 10.88
C GLY A 174 2.76 -5.85 11.11
N LEU A 175 1.90 -4.84 11.04
CA LEU A 175 2.26 -3.44 11.31
C LEU A 175 1.78 -3.00 12.69
N THR A 176 2.42 -1.98 13.24
CA THR A 176 1.87 -1.28 14.41
C THR A 176 0.70 -0.39 13.98
N GLU A 177 0.94 0.54 13.06
CA GLU A 177 -0.05 1.49 12.57
C GLU A 177 -0.18 1.42 11.04
N ALA A 178 -1.42 1.42 10.54
CA ALA A 178 -1.70 1.43 9.11
C ALA A 178 -2.87 2.35 8.75
N THR A 179 -2.64 3.28 7.82
CA THR A 179 -3.69 4.10 7.21
C THR A 179 -3.74 3.84 5.70
N LEU A 180 -4.73 3.11 5.22
CA LEU A 180 -4.92 2.81 3.80
C LEU A 180 -6.05 3.66 3.20
N SER A 181 -5.74 4.40 2.13
CA SER A 181 -6.72 5.20 1.38
C SER A 181 -6.82 4.75 -0.07
N LEU A 182 -8.02 4.36 -0.51
CA LEU A 182 -8.33 4.05 -1.91
C LEU A 182 -9.46 4.97 -2.41
N GLN A 183 -9.25 5.64 -3.55
CA GLN A 183 -10.23 6.58 -4.09
C GLN A 183 -10.41 6.48 -5.61
N GLY A 184 -11.66 6.40 -6.07
CA GLY A 184 -11.98 6.44 -7.50
C GLY A 184 -11.51 5.18 -8.24
N LEU A 185 -11.71 4.00 -7.65
CA LEU A 185 -11.33 2.71 -8.26
C LEU A 185 -12.56 2.01 -8.85
N ILE A 186 -12.36 1.09 -9.78
CA ILE A 186 -13.45 0.19 -10.18
C ILE A 186 -13.58 -0.92 -9.14
N GLU A 187 -12.49 -1.65 -8.87
CA GLU A 187 -12.46 -2.75 -7.91
C GLU A 187 -11.33 -2.60 -6.89
N ALA A 188 -11.61 -2.90 -5.62
CA ALA A 188 -10.60 -2.95 -4.57
C ALA A 188 -10.76 -4.14 -3.62
N THR A 189 -9.68 -4.88 -3.39
CA THR A 189 -9.66 -6.06 -2.52
C THR A 189 -8.54 -5.96 -1.46
N PRO A 190 -8.61 -4.96 -0.55
CA PRO A 190 -7.57 -4.78 0.45
C PRO A 190 -7.58 -5.87 1.51
N SER A 191 -6.40 -6.39 1.86
CA SER A 191 -6.20 -7.38 2.93
C SER A 191 -5.28 -6.84 4.02
N LEU A 192 -5.80 -6.71 5.24
CA LEU A 192 -5.09 -6.20 6.41
C LEU A 192 -5.03 -7.27 7.51
N GLN A 193 -3.83 -7.67 7.94
CA GLN A 193 -3.69 -8.76 8.91
C GLN A 193 -2.66 -8.46 10.01
N GLY A 194 -3.05 -8.74 11.26
CA GLY A 194 -2.12 -8.72 12.40
C GLY A 194 -1.59 -7.33 12.71
N LEU A 195 -2.46 -6.31 12.67
CA LEU A 195 -2.09 -4.91 12.89
C LEU A 195 -2.55 -4.45 14.28
N THR A 196 -1.88 -3.46 14.86
CA THR A 196 -2.35 -2.89 16.15
C THR A 196 -3.47 -1.90 15.89
N GLU A 197 -3.19 -0.83 15.16
CA GLU A 197 -4.15 0.21 14.81
C GLU A 197 -4.32 0.34 13.31
N THR A 198 -5.57 0.41 12.85
CA THR A 198 -5.88 0.46 11.42
C THR A 198 -6.96 1.47 11.08
N THR A 199 -6.69 2.27 10.06
CA THR A 199 -7.69 3.10 9.40
C THR A 199 -7.75 2.72 7.92
N LEU A 200 -8.96 2.39 7.46
CA LEU A 200 -9.23 2.05 6.06
C LEU A 200 -10.27 3.01 5.51
N SER A 201 -9.94 3.74 4.45
CA SER A 201 -10.87 4.65 3.77
C SER A 201 -11.03 4.26 2.30
N LEU A 202 -12.23 3.85 1.91
CA LEU A 202 -12.59 3.60 0.51
C LEU A 202 -13.65 4.60 0.05
N GLN A 203 -13.39 5.32 -1.04
CA GLN A 203 -14.31 6.35 -1.55
C GLN A 203 -14.50 6.32 -3.07
N GLY A 204 -15.75 6.28 -3.52
CA GLY A 204 -16.09 6.40 -4.95
C GLY A 204 -15.64 5.19 -5.75
N LEU A 205 -15.96 4.00 -5.25
CA LEU A 205 -15.59 2.72 -5.87
C LEU A 205 -16.83 2.04 -6.48
N THR A 206 -16.66 1.20 -7.49
CA THR A 206 -17.78 0.34 -7.93
C THR A 206 -17.95 -0.82 -6.96
N GLU A 207 -16.88 -1.60 -6.75
CA GLU A 207 -16.88 -2.81 -5.93
C GLU A 207 -15.72 -2.77 -4.92
N ALA A 208 -15.99 -3.21 -3.68
CA ALA A 208 -14.93 -3.42 -2.69
C ALA A 208 -15.13 -4.65 -1.83
N THR A 209 -14.07 -5.44 -1.67
CA THR A 209 -14.04 -6.64 -0.82
C THR A 209 -12.94 -6.57 0.26
N PRO A 210 -13.02 -5.61 1.20
CA PRO A 210 -12.05 -5.49 2.28
C PRO A 210 -12.08 -6.66 3.27
N SER A 211 -10.90 -7.18 3.62
CA SER A 211 -10.71 -8.22 4.63
C SER A 211 -9.72 -7.78 5.71
N LEU A 212 -10.16 -7.76 6.96
CA LEU A 212 -9.40 -7.31 8.12
C LEU A 212 -9.38 -8.41 9.19
N GLN A 213 -8.19 -8.88 9.57
CA GLN A 213 -8.07 -10.01 10.48
C GLN A 213 -7.01 -9.80 11.57
N GLY A 214 -7.36 -10.16 12.82
CA GLY A 214 -6.41 -10.19 13.93
C GLY A 214 -5.89 -8.79 14.29
N LEU A 215 -6.77 -7.80 14.33
CA LEU A 215 -6.40 -6.42 14.62
C LEU A 215 -6.74 -6.05 16.07
N THR A 216 -6.04 -5.10 16.66
CA THR A 216 -6.48 -4.58 17.98
C THR A 216 -7.61 -3.58 17.75
N GLU A 217 -7.36 -2.55 16.95
CA GLU A 217 -8.33 -1.50 16.62
C GLU A 217 -8.48 -1.34 15.11
N ALA A 218 -9.73 -1.20 14.64
CA ALA A 218 -10.01 -0.93 13.24
C ALA A 218 -11.09 0.13 13.02
N THR A 219 -10.80 1.09 12.15
CA THR A 219 -11.73 2.16 11.74
C THR A 219 -11.97 2.17 10.22
N PRO A 220 -12.66 1.16 9.66
CA PRO A 220 -13.07 1.16 8.27
C PRO A 220 -14.18 2.19 7.97
N SER A 221 -13.98 2.97 6.91
CA SER A 221 -14.94 3.95 6.37
C SER A 221 -15.12 3.71 4.87
N LEU A 222 -16.35 3.48 4.45
CA LEU A 222 -16.72 3.15 3.07
C LEU A 222 -17.79 4.13 2.58
N GLN A 223 -17.49 4.93 1.56
CA GLN A 223 -18.38 5.98 1.07
C GLN A 223 -18.55 5.93 -0.46
N GLY A 224 -19.81 6.03 -0.92
CA GLY A 224 -20.12 6.17 -2.35
C GLY A 224 -19.66 4.95 -3.15
N LEU A 225 -20.01 3.75 -2.66
CA LEU A 225 -19.75 2.49 -3.35
C LEU A 225 -21.04 1.90 -3.90
N THR A 226 -20.96 1.19 -5.03
CA THR A 226 -22.11 0.41 -5.53
C THR A 226 -22.29 -0.86 -4.70
N GLU A 227 -21.24 -1.66 -4.55
CA GLU A 227 -21.29 -2.94 -3.84
C GLU A 227 -20.11 -3.07 -2.87
N ALA A 228 -20.35 -3.67 -1.69
CA ALA A 228 -19.25 -4.18 -0.89
C ALA A 228 -19.56 -5.38 -0.01
N THR A 229 -18.49 -6.17 0.15
CA THR A 229 -18.43 -7.34 1.01
C THR A 229 -17.29 -7.15 1.99
N LEU A 230 -17.62 -6.75 3.22
CA LEU A 230 -16.63 -6.51 4.28
C LEU A 230 -16.53 -7.72 5.19
N SER A 231 -15.30 -8.17 5.47
CA SER A 231 -15.04 -9.19 6.48
C SER A 231 -14.13 -8.64 7.58
N LEU A 232 -14.60 -8.64 8.83
CA LEU A 232 -13.78 -8.36 10.02
C LEU A 232 -13.74 -9.60 10.91
N GLN A 233 -12.54 -10.10 11.23
CA GLN A 233 -12.38 -11.28 12.09
C GLN A 233 -11.32 -11.13 13.17
N GLY A 234 -11.67 -11.43 14.42
CA GLY A 234 -10.72 -11.47 15.53
C GLY A 234 -10.16 -10.10 15.86
N LEU A 235 -11.04 -9.11 15.95
CA LEU A 235 -10.70 -7.74 16.34
C LEU A 235 -10.98 -7.52 17.82
N THR A 236 -10.26 -6.61 18.48
CA THR A 236 -10.68 -6.19 19.83
C THR A 236 -11.78 -5.15 19.70
N GLU A 237 -11.51 -4.06 18.98
CA GLU A 237 -12.45 -2.97 18.75
C GLU A 237 -12.58 -2.65 17.25
N ALA A 238 -13.82 -2.37 16.82
CA ALA A 238 -14.09 -1.88 15.47
C ALA A 238 -15.08 -0.72 15.44
N THR A 239 -14.76 0.33 14.71
CA THR A 239 -15.67 1.43 14.37
C THR A 239 -15.89 1.48 12.87
N LEU A 240 -17.03 0.98 12.39
CA LEU A 240 -17.38 0.93 10.98
C LEU A 240 -18.34 2.06 10.60
N SER A 241 -18.03 2.77 9.51
CA SER A 241 -18.92 3.76 8.90
C SER A 241 -19.19 3.44 7.43
N LEU A 242 -20.45 3.22 7.05
CA LEU A 242 -20.88 2.97 5.66
C LEU A 242 -21.84 4.08 5.21
N GLN A 243 -21.61 4.70 4.05
CA GLN A 243 -22.47 5.78 3.53
C GLN A 243 -22.71 5.72 2.02
N GLY A 244 -23.97 5.86 1.62
CA GLY A 244 -24.41 6.14 0.24
C GLY A 244 -24.15 4.97 -0.72
N ARG A 245 -24.81 3.84 -0.51
CA ARG A 245 -24.50 2.57 -1.20
C ARG A 245 -25.75 1.81 -1.62
N THR A 246 -25.61 0.99 -2.66
CA THR A 246 -26.68 0.12 -3.18
C THR A 246 -26.76 -1.19 -2.40
N GLU A 247 -25.66 -1.93 -2.27
CA GLU A 247 -25.65 -3.23 -1.59
C GLU A 247 -24.44 -3.38 -0.63
N ASP A 248 -24.71 -3.81 0.60
CA ASP A 248 -23.69 -4.04 1.64
C ASP A 248 -23.86 -5.40 2.31
N THR A 249 -22.74 -6.13 2.45
CA THR A 249 -22.70 -7.45 3.12
C THR A 249 -21.57 -7.58 4.15
N PRO A 250 -21.59 -6.83 5.27
CA PRO A 250 -20.59 -6.99 6.32
C PRO A 250 -20.79 -8.28 7.14
N SER A 251 -19.69 -9.02 7.29
CA SER A 251 -19.56 -10.18 8.18
C SER A 251 -18.54 -9.86 9.27
N LEU A 252 -19.00 -9.84 10.52
CA LEU A 252 -18.16 -9.53 11.68
C LEU A 252 -18.12 -10.73 12.62
N GLN A 253 -16.92 -11.26 12.91
CA GLN A 253 -16.73 -12.42 13.76
C GLN A 253 -15.66 -12.22 14.85
N GLY A 254 -16.00 -12.54 16.09
CA GLY A 254 -15.05 -12.57 17.20
C GLY A 254 -14.51 -11.19 17.55
N LEU A 255 -15.41 -10.21 17.74
CA LEU A 255 -15.07 -8.88 18.22
C LEU A 255 -15.38 -8.73 19.71
N THR A 256 -14.63 -7.89 20.42
CA THR A 256 -15.02 -7.50 21.78
C THR A 256 -16.05 -6.38 21.68
N GLU A 257 -15.71 -5.28 21.00
CA GLU A 257 -16.59 -4.12 20.85
C GLU A 257 -16.74 -3.73 19.37
N ALA A 258 -17.95 -3.41 18.96
CA ALA A 258 -18.21 -2.86 17.63
C ALA A 258 -19.17 -1.66 17.66
N THR A 259 -18.78 -0.57 17.02
CA THR A 259 -19.65 0.55 16.69
C THR A 259 -19.89 0.58 15.19
N LEU A 260 -21.15 0.58 14.77
CA LEU A 260 -21.59 0.52 13.38
C LEU A 260 -22.50 1.71 13.08
N SER A 261 -22.10 2.52 12.10
CA SER A 261 -22.90 3.64 11.58
C SER A 261 -23.18 3.43 10.10
N LEU A 262 -24.45 3.23 9.74
CA LEU A 262 -24.88 3.03 8.36
C LEU A 262 -25.83 4.14 7.94
N GLN A 263 -25.56 4.76 6.79
CA GLN A 263 -26.39 5.84 6.27
C GLN A 263 -26.65 5.74 4.76
N GLY A 264 -27.92 5.84 4.35
CA GLY A 264 -28.29 5.92 2.94
C GLY A 264 -27.96 4.64 2.17
N LEU A 265 -28.35 3.49 2.73
CA LEU A 265 -28.17 2.17 2.13
C LEU A 265 -29.51 1.70 1.52
N ILE A 266 -29.46 1.11 0.33
CA ILE A 266 -30.65 0.52 -0.30
C ILE A 266 -30.88 -0.88 0.29
N GLU A 267 -29.93 -1.79 0.14
CA GLU A 267 -29.99 -3.14 0.69
C GLU A 267 -28.78 -3.43 1.57
N ALA A 268 -29.02 -4.00 2.75
CA ALA A 268 -27.93 -4.33 3.67
C ALA A 268 -28.16 -5.66 4.40
N THR A 269 -27.25 -6.61 4.20
CA THR A 269 -27.28 -7.94 4.85
C THR A 269 -26.12 -8.08 5.82
N HIS A 270 -26.42 -8.23 7.11
CA HIS A 270 -25.41 -8.25 8.17
C HIS A 270 -25.35 -9.60 8.87
N SER A 271 -24.13 -10.10 9.10
CA SER A 271 -23.89 -11.25 9.96
C SER A 271 -22.91 -10.89 11.07
N LEU A 272 -23.38 -10.93 12.32
CA LEU A 272 -22.59 -10.62 13.50
C LEU A 272 -22.50 -11.86 14.40
N GLN A 273 -21.29 -12.37 14.63
CA GLN A 273 -21.07 -13.56 15.46
C GLN A 273 -19.98 -13.36 16.52
N GLY A 274 -20.28 -13.71 17.77
CA GLY A 274 -19.29 -13.72 18.85
C GLY A 274 -18.79 -12.31 19.19
N LEU A 275 -19.73 -11.37 19.33
CA LEU A 275 -19.49 -9.99 19.75
C LEU A 275 -19.85 -9.84 21.23
N ILE A 276 -19.08 -9.11 22.02
CA ILE A 276 -19.45 -8.85 23.43
C ILE A 276 -20.39 -7.62 23.47
N GLU A 277 -19.96 -6.49 22.93
CA GLU A 277 -20.73 -5.25 22.90
C GLU A 277 -20.90 -4.72 21.47
N ALA A 278 -22.12 -4.31 21.12
CA ALA A 278 -22.41 -3.71 19.82
C ALA A 278 -23.29 -2.46 19.93
N THR A 279 -22.85 -1.37 19.32
CA THR A 279 -23.63 -0.14 19.13
C THR A 279 -23.96 0.04 17.65
N LEU A 280 -25.24 0.07 17.30
CA LEU A 280 -25.73 0.21 15.92
C LEU A 280 -26.49 1.53 15.74
N SER A 281 -26.12 2.31 14.72
CA SER A 281 -26.85 3.50 14.27
C SER A 281 -27.18 3.34 12.79
N LEU A 282 -28.47 3.17 12.45
CA LEU A 282 -28.95 3.00 11.08
C LEU A 282 -29.83 4.19 10.68
N GLN A 283 -29.49 4.84 9.55
CA GLN A 283 -30.28 5.96 9.02
C GLN A 283 -30.55 5.83 7.51
N GLY A 284 -31.83 5.95 7.11
CA GLY A 284 -32.22 6.02 5.71
C GLY A 284 -31.91 4.72 4.96
N LEU A 285 -32.39 3.60 5.51
CA LEU A 285 -32.13 2.26 5.01
C LEU A 285 -33.43 1.68 4.43
N ILE A 286 -33.40 1.18 3.19
CA ILE A 286 -34.62 0.67 2.54
C ILE A 286 -34.91 -0.75 3.03
N GLU A 287 -33.96 -1.68 2.88
CA GLU A 287 -34.12 -3.08 3.28
C GLU A 287 -32.93 -3.60 4.09
N ALA A 288 -33.18 -4.14 5.28
CA ALA A 288 -32.16 -4.76 6.14
C ALA A 288 -32.48 -6.22 6.47
N THR A 289 -31.52 -7.10 6.21
CA THR A 289 -31.51 -8.47 6.75
C THR A 289 -30.37 -8.60 7.75
N HIS A 290 -30.64 -9.19 8.92
CA HIS A 290 -29.60 -9.38 9.93
C HIS A 290 -29.69 -10.72 10.65
N SER A 291 -28.50 -11.28 10.92
CA SER A 291 -28.27 -12.48 11.71
C SER A 291 -27.29 -12.16 12.83
N LEU A 292 -27.67 -12.43 14.06
CA LEU A 292 -26.96 -12.03 15.26
C LEU A 292 -26.80 -13.21 16.22
N GLN A 293 -25.57 -13.62 16.50
CA GLN A 293 -25.31 -14.77 17.38
C GLN A 293 -24.20 -14.48 18.39
N GLY A 294 -24.41 -14.86 19.65
CA GLY A 294 -23.40 -14.78 20.70
C GLY A 294 -23.09 -13.35 21.16
N LEU A 295 -24.11 -12.48 21.18
CA LEU A 295 -24.06 -11.11 21.70
C LEU A 295 -24.37 -11.05 23.20
N THR A 296 -23.62 -10.25 23.97
CA THR A 296 -23.95 -9.98 25.38
C THR A 296 -24.69 -8.65 25.57
N GLU A 297 -24.29 -7.59 24.87
CA GLU A 297 -24.96 -6.28 24.95
C GLU A 297 -25.12 -5.65 23.56
N VAL A 298 -26.30 -5.07 23.31
CA VAL A 298 -26.62 -4.42 22.03
C VAL A 298 -27.41 -3.14 22.28
N THR A 299 -26.88 -2.02 21.80
CA THR A 299 -27.58 -0.74 21.72
C THR A 299 -27.92 -0.42 20.26
N ARG A 300 -29.16 -0.03 19.98
CA ARG A 300 -29.61 0.31 18.61
C ARG A 300 -30.31 1.66 18.55
N SER A 301 -29.99 2.43 17.51
CA SER A 301 -30.71 3.62 17.07
C SER A 301 -31.10 3.44 15.61
N LEU A 302 -32.39 3.56 15.30
CA LEU A 302 -32.94 3.35 13.95
C LEU A 302 -33.76 4.56 13.53
N GLN A 303 -33.48 5.12 12.35
CA GLN A 303 -34.25 6.23 11.78
C GLN A 303 -34.46 6.05 10.27
N GLY A 304 -35.71 6.02 9.81
CA GLY A 304 -36.03 5.94 8.37
C GLY A 304 -35.73 4.57 7.74
N LEU A 305 -36.01 3.50 8.49
CA LEU A 305 -36.00 2.11 8.00
C LEU A 305 -37.36 1.78 7.36
N ILE A 306 -37.36 1.22 6.14
CA ILE A 306 -38.61 0.84 5.44
C ILE A 306 -38.98 -0.62 5.75
N GLU A 307 -38.05 -1.57 5.59
CA GLU A 307 -38.30 -2.99 5.82
C GLU A 307 -37.11 -3.68 6.50
N ALA A 308 -37.39 -4.60 7.45
CA ALA A 308 -36.35 -5.39 8.09
C ALA A 308 -36.79 -6.82 8.42
N THR A 309 -35.89 -7.76 8.16
CA THR A 309 -36.04 -9.18 8.50
C THR A 309 -34.94 -9.62 9.48
N HIS A 310 -35.30 -10.47 10.43
CA HIS A 310 -34.44 -10.92 11.53
C HIS A 310 -34.43 -12.46 11.59
N SER A 311 -33.25 -13.08 11.64
CA SER A 311 -33.09 -14.49 12.04
C SER A 311 -32.26 -14.58 13.33
N LEU A 312 -32.78 -15.29 14.33
CA LEU A 312 -32.08 -15.64 15.58
C LEU A 312 -31.22 -16.90 15.40
#